data_AF-F6DDT9-F1
#
_entry.id   AF-F6DDT9-F1
#
_cell.length_a   1.000
_cell.length_b   1.000
_cell.length_c   1.000
_cell.angle_alpha   90.00
_cell.angle_beta   90.00
_cell.angle_gamma   90.00
#
_symmetry.space_group_name_H-M   'P 1'
#
loop_
_entity.id
_entity.type
_entity.pdbx_description
1 polymer ?
#
loop_
_entity_poly.entity_id
_entity_poly.type
_entity_poly.pdbx_seq_one_letter_code
_entity_poly.pdbx_strand_id
1 'polypeptide(L)'
;MRLEGLEGKRARVRALLAEGLEALARTPVDPAPLRQALLDLEGPFLLVVVGEFNSGKSSLVNALLGEDLLPEGPTPTTDRIQLLEYGEEGREEGEGFLRLRKPHPLLRTLALVDTPGTNALLEHHEVLTRTFLPRADLILFVTSADRPLTRSEAEFLRLIRDWGKKVVLVVNKADLLSEEDREAVARYVAEGARAVLGEEVPLFLVSARRGKEGRDEGLLRLRDHVARVIALKALPLKLSAALGVLRRLLVEGERALEAEAEEVGQALATCEALEDLLRRHVARVRRDFAGQVALVERVFREVEERGHRFLDETVRLGRLPDLLNAKAFRESFLKEVVQDAGARLERAVGEALRWLARREEELLLDALTLLKEARPLPKGEEPLLAPLEEALARFRPEEEAARLSGLAQEAVVRTLAGGVGGLGLGAALTLVLKGLVADLTGLLAGFFVAFLALSVLPRRKERAKRLLSQGLEEAYAAVRWALEEALEEGLARQEERFRGLYRDRCEALAERRHELKARKEALRRLREEAEALVA
;
A
#
# COMPACT_ATOMS: atom_id res chain seq x y z
N MET A 1 1.40 -47.44 -14.37
CA MET A 1 2.26 -46.32 -14.83
C MET A 1 3.67 -46.86 -15.01
N ARG A 2 4.25 -46.78 -16.22
CA ARG A 2 5.64 -47.22 -16.49
C ARG A 2 6.62 -46.35 -15.69
N LEU A 3 7.71 -46.92 -15.22
CA LEU A 3 8.76 -46.24 -14.43
C LEU A 3 9.24 -44.93 -15.08
N GLU A 4 9.35 -44.91 -16.41
CA GLU A 4 9.68 -43.71 -17.22
C GLU A 4 8.72 -42.51 -16.96
N GLY A 5 7.44 -42.77 -16.67
CA GLY A 5 6.47 -41.72 -16.37
C GLY A 5 6.63 -41.12 -14.97
N LEU A 6 7.14 -41.90 -14.00
CA LEU A 6 7.39 -41.44 -12.64
C LEU A 6 8.67 -40.61 -12.54
N GLU A 7 9.71 -40.96 -13.30
CA GLU A 7 10.92 -40.15 -13.41
C GLU A 7 10.65 -38.80 -14.08
N GLY A 8 9.84 -38.80 -15.15
CA GLY A 8 9.35 -37.55 -15.76
C GLY A 8 8.54 -36.70 -14.78
N LYS A 9 7.68 -37.32 -13.97
CA LYS A 9 6.92 -36.62 -12.90
C LYS A 9 7.85 -36.04 -11.84
N ARG A 10 8.89 -36.77 -11.42
CA ARG A 10 9.90 -36.29 -10.46
C ARG A 10 10.66 -35.07 -10.99
N ALA A 11 11.09 -35.10 -12.25
CA ALA A 11 11.78 -33.95 -12.87
C ALA A 11 10.89 -32.70 -12.91
N ARG A 12 9.60 -32.86 -13.26
CA ARG A 12 8.63 -31.75 -13.26
C ARG A 12 8.39 -31.19 -11.85
N VAL A 13 8.23 -32.06 -10.85
CA VAL A 13 8.08 -31.62 -9.45
C VAL A 13 9.33 -30.88 -9.00
N ARG A 14 10.53 -31.39 -9.29
CA ARG A 14 11.79 -30.73 -8.94
C ARG A 14 11.89 -29.32 -9.53
N ALA A 15 11.54 -29.17 -10.82
CA ALA A 15 11.49 -27.87 -11.48
C ALA A 15 10.49 -26.92 -10.80
N LEU A 16 9.27 -27.40 -10.53
CA LEU A 16 8.23 -26.61 -9.87
C LEU A 16 8.62 -26.17 -8.45
N LEU A 17 9.28 -27.03 -7.68
CA LEU A 17 9.80 -26.66 -6.35
C LEU A 17 10.89 -25.58 -6.46
N ALA A 18 11.75 -25.65 -7.48
CA ALA A 18 12.78 -24.63 -7.71
C ALA A 18 12.16 -23.27 -8.10
N GLU A 19 11.17 -23.27 -9.00
CA GLU A 19 10.39 -22.06 -9.33
C GLU A 19 9.66 -21.50 -8.10
N GLY A 20 9.10 -22.39 -7.27
CA GLY A 20 8.49 -22.03 -6.00
C GLY A 20 9.46 -21.36 -5.03
N LEU A 21 10.70 -21.84 -4.93
CA LEU A 21 11.74 -21.22 -4.11
C LEU A 21 12.08 -19.81 -4.58
N GLU A 22 12.23 -19.61 -5.89
CA GLU A 22 12.50 -18.28 -6.46
C GLU A 22 11.35 -17.30 -6.23
N ALA A 23 10.11 -17.77 -6.38
CA ALA A 23 8.93 -16.96 -6.16
C ALA A 23 8.76 -16.58 -4.68
N LEU A 24 8.93 -17.54 -3.77
CA LEU A 24 8.84 -17.31 -2.32
C LEU A 24 9.97 -16.45 -1.77
N ALA A 25 11.17 -16.49 -2.37
CA ALA A 25 12.29 -15.61 -1.97
C ALA A 25 11.98 -14.11 -2.14
N ARG A 26 10.94 -13.76 -2.89
CA ARG A 26 10.45 -12.38 -3.07
C ARG A 26 9.27 -12.04 -2.16
N THR A 27 9.04 -12.84 -1.13
CA THR A 27 7.98 -12.69 -0.12
C THR A 27 8.61 -12.73 1.28
N PRO A 28 7.89 -12.34 2.35
CA PRO A 28 8.40 -12.45 3.72
C PRO A 28 8.30 -13.88 4.29
N VAL A 29 7.82 -14.86 3.53
CA VAL A 29 7.68 -16.26 3.97
C VAL A 29 9.02 -16.97 3.90
N ASP A 30 9.36 -17.71 4.96
CA ASP A 30 10.59 -18.50 5.01
C ASP A 30 10.55 -19.69 4.01
N PRO A 31 11.43 -19.72 2.99
CA PRO A 31 11.48 -20.82 2.03
C PRO A 31 12.24 -22.05 2.53
N ALA A 32 12.81 -22.05 3.74
CA ALA A 32 13.63 -23.15 4.26
C ALA A 32 12.93 -24.52 4.22
N PRO A 33 11.64 -24.67 4.60
CA PRO A 33 10.96 -25.97 4.51
C PRO A 33 10.89 -26.52 3.09
N LEU A 34 10.71 -25.64 2.08
CA LEU A 34 10.67 -26.04 0.67
C LEU A 34 12.06 -26.44 0.15
N ARG A 35 13.09 -25.72 0.58
CA ARG A 35 14.49 -26.04 0.24
C ARG A 35 14.84 -27.43 0.79
N GLN A 36 14.43 -27.70 2.02
CA GLN A 36 14.64 -29.00 2.64
C GLN A 36 13.84 -30.11 1.92
N ALA A 37 12.58 -29.85 1.57
CA ALA A 37 11.76 -30.80 0.80
C ALA A 37 12.39 -31.16 -0.56
N LEU A 38 13.02 -30.18 -1.23
CA LEU A 38 13.75 -30.39 -2.48
C LEU A 38 14.96 -31.32 -2.30
N LEU A 39 15.69 -31.18 -1.19
CA LEU A 39 16.83 -32.06 -0.86
C LEU A 39 16.35 -33.48 -0.50
N ASP A 40 15.27 -33.59 0.28
CA ASP A 40 14.72 -34.87 0.74
C ASP A 40 14.12 -35.72 -0.40
N LEU A 41 13.86 -35.14 -1.58
CA LEU A 41 13.47 -35.88 -2.78
C LEU A 41 14.50 -36.91 -3.23
N GLU A 42 15.77 -36.76 -2.87
CA GLU A 42 16.84 -37.72 -3.18
C GLU A 42 17.25 -38.59 -1.98
N GLY A 43 16.78 -38.26 -0.78
CA GLY A 43 17.09 -38.98 0.45
C GLY A 43 16.27 -40.26 0.70
N PRO A 44 16.51 -40.95 1.82
CA PRO A 44 15.71 -42.11 2.25
C PRO A 44 14.26 -41.71 2.53
N PHE A 45 13.34 -42.69 2.54
CA PHE A 45 11.94 -42.44 2.88
C PHE A 45 11.80 -42.08 4.37
N LEU A 46 11.24 -40.92 4.69
CA LEU A 46 11.15 -40.44 6.07
C LEU A 46 9.78 -40.79 6.69
N LEU A 47 9.79 -41.75 7.62
CA LEU A 47 8.64 -42.10 8.45
C LEU A 47 8.75 -41.40 9.79
N VAL A 48 7.79 -40.51 10.09
CA VAL A 48 7.77 -39.79 11.38
C VAL A 48 6.68 -40.38 12.25
N VAL A 49 7.05 -40.83 13.44
CA VAL A 49 6.17 -41.44 14.44
C VAL A 49 5.79 -40.38 15.46
N VAL A 50 4.49 -40.08 15.57
CA VAL A 50 3.95 -39.00 16.40
C VAL A 50 2.81 -39.50 17.28
N GLY A 51 2.52 -38.81 18.38
CA GLY A 51 1.45 -39.19 19.31
C GLY A 51 1.72 -38.75 20.75
N GLU A 52 0.74 -38.92 21.62
CA GLU A 52 0.84 -38.43 22.99
C GLU A 52 1.92 -39.11 23.86
N PHE A 53 2.23 -38.46 24.98
CA PHE A 53 3.11 -39.05 25.98
C PHE A 53 2.54 -40.39 26.45
N ASN A 54 3.43 -41.37 26.64
CA ASN A 54 3.06 -42.71 27.10
C ASN A 54 2.06 -43.47 26.18
N SER A 55 1.93 -43.10 24.89
CA SER A 55 1.20 -43.90 23.90
C SER A 55 1.98 -45.13 23.41
N GLY A 56 3.23 -45.29 23.87
CA GLY A 56 4.11 -46.43 23.55
C GLY A 56 4.79 -46.33 22.18
N LYS A 57 5.11 -45.12 21.72
CA LYS A 57 5.79 -44.86 20.43
C LYS A 57 7.14 -45.57 20.31
N SER A 58 8.07 -45.35 21.24
CA SER A 58 9.40 -45.98 21.20
C SER A 58 9.30 -47.51 21.26
N SER A 59 8.38 -48.05 22.07
CA SER A 59 8.08 -49.49 22.11
C SER A 59 7.52 -50.02 20.78
N LEU A 60 6.64 -49.24 20.13
CA LEU A 60 6.12 -49.58 18.81
C LEU A 60 7.24 -49.55 17.74
N VAL A 61 8.12 -48.56 17.79
CA VAL A 61 9.26 -48.43 16.87
C VAL A 61 10.19 -49.62 16.99
N ASN A 62 10.59 -49.99 18.22
CA ASN A 62 11.41 -51.18 18.46
C ASN A 62 10.71 -52.46 17.98
N ALA A 63 9.41 -52.60 18.26
CA ALA A 63 8.64 -53.75 17.78
C ALA A 63 8.51 -53.80 16.24
N LEU A 64 8.40 -52.64 15.56
CA LEU A 64 8.39 -52.54 14.10
C LEU A 64 9.73 -52.92 13.48
N LEU A 65 10.84 -52.54 14.12
CA LEU A 65 12.20 -52.87 13.69
C LEU A 65 12.57 -54.32 14.04
N GLY A 66 11.93 -54.89 15.07
CA GLY A 66 12.23 -56.24 15.58
C GLY A 66 13.45 -56.29 16.51
N GLU A 67 13.97 -55.13 16.91
CA GLU A 67 15.15 -54.97 17.77
C GLU A 67 14.94 -53.83 18.78
N ASP A 68 15.52 -53.94 19.98
CA ASP A 68 15.47 -52.90 21.01
C ASP A 68 16.54 -51.82 20.76
N LEU A 69 16.27 -50.94 19.79
CA LEU A 69 17.20 -49.90 19.34
C LEU A 69 17.04 -48.56 20.09
N LEU A 70 15.85 -48.31 20.63
CA LEU A 70 15.49 -47.10 21.39
C LEU A 70 15.31 -47.39 22.89
N PRO A 71 15.66 -46.46 23.79
CA PRO A 71 15.42 -46.60 25.22
C PRO A 71 13.91 -46.57 25.57
N GLU A 72 13.48 -47.46 26.47
CA GLU A 72 12.08 -47.62 26.91
C GLU A 72 11.94 -47.60 28.43
N GLY A 73 10.82 -47.08 28.96
CA GLY A 73 10.59 -46.94 30.40
C GLY A 73 9.33 -46.13 30.78
N PRO A 74 8.91 -46.17 32.06
CA PRO A 74 7.69 -45.51 32.55
C PRO A 74 7.89 -44.01 32.86
N THR A 75 9.13 -43.55 32.99
CA THR A 75 9.53 -42.13 33.03
C THR A 75 9.71 -41.61 31.61
N PRO A 76 9.75 -40.28 31.36
CA PRO A 76 10.03 -39.78 30.02
C PRO A 76 11.35 -40.34 29.49
N THR A 77 11.28 -41.28 28.54
CA THR A 77 12.46 -41.93 27.96
C THR A 77 12.97 -41.25 26.70
N THR A 78 12.16 -40.37 26.13
CA THR A 78 12.49 -39.56 24.97
C THR A 78 12.24 -38.10 25.33
N ASP A 79 13.28 -37.46 25.88
CA ASP A 79 13.34 -36.02 26.17
C ASP A 79 13.72 -35.20 24.92
N ARG A 80 14.24 -35.85 23.88
CA ARG A 80 14.66 -35.25 22.60
C ARG A 80 14.15 -36.07 21.42
N ILE A 81 13.85 -35.42 20.29
CA ILE A 81 13.48 -36.13 19.05
C ILE A 81 14.64 -37.02 18.61
N GLN A 82 14.38 -38.26 18.23
CA GLN A 82 15.39 -39.24 17.81
C GLN A 82 15.22 -39.56 16.32
N LEU A 83 16.23 -39.28 15.51
CA LEU A 83 16.29 -39.59 14.09
C LEU A 83 17.17 -40.84 13.89
N LEU A 84 16.56 -41.94 13.48
CA LEU A 84 17.23 -43.21 13.16
C LEU A 84 17.55 -43.26 11.67
N GLU A 85 18.83 -43.43 11.36
CA GLU A 85 19.35 -43.55 10.00
C GLU A 85 20.26 -44.77 9.87
N TYR A 86 20.45 -45.25 8.64
CA TYR A 86 21.43 -46.29 8.37
C TYR A 86 22.85 -45.76 8.47
N GLY A 87 23.72 -46.51 9.13
CA GLY A 87 25.15 -46.22 9.16
C GLY A 87 25.89 -47.07 10.18
N GLU A 88 27.19 -46.86 10.29
CA GLU A 88 27.97 -47.37 11.41
C GLU A 88 27.43 -46.82 12.73
N GLU A 89 27.49 -47.65 13.78
CA GLU A 89 26.87 -47.32 15.06
C GLU A 89 27.45 -46.02 15.62
N GLY A 90 26.57 -45.04 15.83
CA GLY A 90 26.99 -43.70 16.20
C GLY A 90 25.84 -42.84 16.71
N ARG A 91 26.20 -41.81 17.48
CA ARG A 91 25.29 -40.85 18.07
C ARG A 91 25.83 -39.45 17.82
N GLU A 92 25.00 -38.57 17.26
CA GLU A 92 25.34 -37.18 16.96
C GLU A 92 24.23 -36.27 17.50
N GLU A 93 24.62 -35.20 18.20
CA GLU A 93 23.67 -34.19 18.67
C GLU A 93 23.38 -33.16 17.58
N GLY A 94 22.10 -33.02 17.23
CA GLY A 94 21.59 -31.96 16.38
C GLY A 94 20.88 -30.88 17.20
N GLU A 95 20.49 -29.81 16.53
CA GLU A 95 19.71 -28.72 17.11
C GLU A 95 18.30 -29.23 17.48
N GLY A 96 18.09 -29.50 18.78
CA GLY A 96 16.80 -29.98 19.31
C GLY A 96 16.47 -31.45 19.04
N PHE A 97 17.35 -32.22 18.37
CA PHE A 97 17.16 -33.66 18.13
C PHE A 97 18.48 -34.44 18.26
N LEU A 98 18.37 -35.77 18.30
CA LEU A 98 19.48 -36.70 18.37
C LEU A 98 19.47 -37.59 17.13
N ARG A 99 20.59 -37.65 16.41
CA ARG A 99 20.75 -38.58 15.28
C ARG A 99 21.42 -39.85 15.77
N LEU A 100 20.78 -40.99 15.50
CA LEU A 100 21.24 -42.33 15.82
C LEU A 100 21.47 -43.09 14.52
N ARG A 101 22.72 -43.50 14.27
CA ARG A 101 23.05 -44.38 13.14
C ARG A 101 23.09 -45.81 13.64
N LYS A 102 22.37 -46.69 12.95
CA LYS A 102 22.32 -48.13 13.27
C LYS A 102 22.50 -48.95 11.99
N PRO A 103 23.27 -50.06 12.02
CA PRO A 103 23.50 -50.91 10.86
C PRO A 103 22.30 -51.84 10.58
N HIS A 104 21.07 -51.34 10.68
CA HIS A 104 19.84 -52.12 10.54
C HIS A 104 19.37 -52.15 9.06
N PRO A 105 19.06 -53.31 8.47
CA PRO A 105 18.70 -53.43 7.04
C PRO A 105 17.52 -52.56 6.60
N LEU A 106 16.46 -52.43 7.42
CA LEU A 106 15.31 -51.59 7.08
C LEU A 106 15.68 -50.10 6.97
N LEU A 107 16.71 -49.65 7.71
CA LEU A 107 17.10 -48.25 7.71
C LEU A 107 17.81 -47.82 6.41
N ARG A 108 18.25 -48.78 5.57
CA ARG A 108 18.85 -48.47 4.26
C ARG A 108 17.87 -47.76 3.32
N THR A 109 16.58 -48.04 3.48
CA THR A 109 15.50 -47.49 2.66
C THR A 109 14.60 -46.52 3.43
N LEU A 110 14.71 -46.50 4.75
CA LEU A 110 13.82 -45.81 5.68
C LEU A 110 14.65 -45.00 6.68
N ALA A 111 14.34 -43.73 6.85
CA ALA A 111 14.72 -42.97 8.04
C ALA A 111 13.49 -42.90 8.95
N LEU A 112 13.69 -43.11 10.26
CA LEU A 112 12.60 -43.10 11.23
C LEU A 112 12.82 -41.99 12.25
N VAL A 113 11.78 -41.22 12.52
CA VAL A 113 11.81 -40.20 13.57
C VAL A 113 10.89 -40.63 14.70
N ASP A 114 11.44 -40.86 15.88
CA ASP A 114 10.67 -41.04 17.11
C ASP A 114 10.61 -39.70 17.86
N THR A 115 9.40 -39.25 18.17
CA THR A 115 9.19 -37.94 18.78
C THR A 115 8.84 -38.08 20.26
N PRO A 116 9.23 -37.11 21.11
CA PRO A 116 8.64 -36.97 22.44
C PRO A 116 7.12 -36.90 22.36
N GLY A 117 6.44 -37.23 23.46
CA GLY A 117 4.99 -37.10 23.54
C GLY A 117 4.51 -35.69 23.22
N THR A 118 3.40 -35.56 22.50
CA THR A 118 2.78 -34.27 22.13
C THR A 118 2.20 -33.47 23.31
N ASN A 119 2.57 -33.79 24.56
CA ASN A 119 2.18 -33.08 25.78
C ASN A 119 3.41 -32.57 26.57
N ALA A 120 4.61 -32.62 25.99
CA ALA A 120 5.82 -32.03 26.58
C ALA A 120 5.89 -30.52 26.27
N LEU A 121 6.45 -29.73 27.19
CA LEU A 121 6.53 -28.25 27.14
C LEU A 121 6.94 -27.65 25.78
N LEU A 122 6.46 -26.41 25.55
CA LEU A 122 6.43 -25.61 24.30
C LEU A 122 7.65 -25.69 23.34
N GLU A 123 8.88 -25.94 23.81
CA GLU A 123 10.09 -25.91 22.97
C GLU A 123 10.25 -27.15 22.04
N HIS A 124 9.85 -28.35 22.47
CA HIS A 124 10.03 -29.57 21.66
C HIS A 124 8.97 -29.73 20.56
N HIS A 125 7.80 -29.12 20.74
CA HIS A 125 6.75 -29.04 19.72
C HIS A 125 7.20 -28.24 18.50
N GLU A 126 8.02 -27.21 18.71
CA GLU A 126 8.52 -26.35 17.66
C GLU A 126 9.47 -27.11 16.73
N VAL A 127 10.41 -27.87 17.29
CA VAL A 127 11.37 -28.68 16.49
C VAL A 127 10.64 -29.73 15.67
N LEU A 128 9.70 -30.48 16.26
CA LEU A 128 8.90 -31.46 15.52
C LEU A 128 8.11 -30.80 14.39
N THR A 129 7.40 -29.72 14.70
CA THR A 129 6.48 -29.06 13.77
C THR A 129 7.19 -28.31 12.64
N ARG A 130 8.34 -27.68 12.93
CA ARG A 130 9.10 -26.91 11.95
C ARG A 130 10.12 -27.75 11.20
N THR A 131 10.72 -28.75 11.84
CA THR A 131 11.83 -29.52 11.26
C THR A 131 11.37 -30.81 10.62
N PHE A 132 10.56 -31.62 11.29
CA PHE A 132 10.28 -32.99 10.85
C PHE A 132 8.94 -33.16 10.15
N LEU A 133 7.88 -32.46 10.59
CA LEU A 133 6.58 -32.52 9.91
C LEU A 133 6.67 -32.10 8.44
N PRO A 134 7.35 -31.01 8.03
CA PRO A 134 7.43 -30.63 6.62
C PRO A 134 8.21 -31.65 5.78
N ARG A 135 9.13 -32.38 6.39
CA ARG A 135 9.99 -33.38 5.73
C ARG A 135 9.36 -34.76 5.64
N ALA A 136 8.36 -35.05 6.47
CA ALA A 136 7.76 -36.38 6.54
C ALA A 136 7.14 -36.78 5.19
N ASP A 137 7.46 -38.01 4.76
CA ASP A 137 6.83 -38.66 3.62
C ASP A 137 5.57 -39.42 4.04
N LEU A 138 5.60 -39.97 5.27
CA LEU A 138 4.49 -40.65 5.91
C LEU A 138 4.52 -40.38 7.42
N ILE A 139 3.34 -40.14 7.98
CA ILE A 139 3.14 -39.99 9.42
C ILE A 139 2.53 -41.26 9.98
N LEU A 140 3.17 -41.85 10.98
CA LEU A 140 2.59 -42.90 11.81
C LEU A 140 2.06 -42.26 13.09
N PHE A 141 0.75 -42.06 13.16
CA PHE A 141 0.11 -41.41 14.30
C PHE A 141 -0.34 -42.46 15.32
N VAL A 142 0.25 -42.42 16.51
CA VAL A 142 0.10 -43.44 17.55
C VAL A 142 -0.72 -42.89 18.72
N THR A 143 -1.94 -43.39 18.86
CA THR A 143 -2.83 -43.14 20.00
C THR A 143 -2.89 -44.36 20.90
N SER A 144 -3.18 -44.15 22.19
CA SER A 144 -3.31 -45.25 23.16
C SER A 144 -4.75 -45.79 23.19
N ALA A 145 -4.93 -47.11 23.37
CA ALA A 145 -6.25 -47.76 23.42
C ALA A 145 -7.11 -47.37 24.64
N ASP A 146 -6.48 -46.98 25.75
CA ASP A 146 -7.14 -46.57 27.00
C ASP A 146 -7.62 -45.11 26.97
N ARG A 147 -7.00 -44.27 26.14
CA ARG A 147 -7.37 -42.86 25.91
C ARG A 147 -7.23 -42.53 24.43
N PRO A 148 -8.11 -43.07 23.58
CA PRO A 148 -8.03 -42.84 22.15
C PRO A 148 -8.40 -41.40 21.79
N LEU A 149 -7.64 -40.78 20.89
CA LEU A 149 -7.98 -39.54 20.19
C LEU A 149 -8.37 -38.39 21.13
N THR A 150 -7.43 -37.96 21.96
CA THR A 150 -7.60 -36.80 22.83
C THR A 150 -7.79 -35.49 22.04
N ARG A 151 -8.15 -34.40 22.72
CA ARG A 151 -8.26 -33.07 22.09
C ARG A 151 -6.93 -32.60 21.48
N SER A 152 -5.84 -32.76 22.21
CA SER A 152 -4.47 -32.44 21.77
C SER A 152 -4.05 -33.28 20.56
N GLU A 153 -4.40 -34.57 20.53
CA GLU A 153 -4.18 -35.45 19.39
C GLU A 153 -4.96 -34.99 18.15
N ALA A 154 -6.24 -34.62 18.33
CA ALA A 154 -7.06 -34.08 17.25
C ALA A 154 -6.52 -32.74 16.72
N GLU A 155 -6.02 -31.86 17.58
CA GLU A 155 -5.36 -30.61 17.19
C GLU A 155 -4.06 -30.87 16.39
N PHE A 156 -3.26 -31.85 16.81
CA PHE A 156 -2.04 -32.24 16.09
C PHE A 156 -2.35 -32.88 14.72
N LEU A 157 -3.41 -33.68 14.61
CA LEU A 157 -3.89 -34.21 13.33
C LEU A 157 -4.30 -33.11 12.36
N ARG A 158 -4.91 -32.00 12.82
CA ARG A 158 -5.21 -30.83 11.97
C ARG A 158 -3.94 -30.23 11.41
N LEU A 159 -2.92 -30.04 12.24
CA LEU A 159 -1.62 -29.52 11.81
C LEU A 159 -0.96 -30.41 10.73
N ILE A 160 -1.02 -31.73 10.90
CA ILE A 160 -0.50 -32.71 9.92
C ILE A 160 -1.25 -32.59 8.58
N ARG A 161 -2.58 -32.50 8.63
CA ARG A 161 -3.44 -32.28 7.45
C ARG A 161 -3.11 -30.97 6.74
N ASP A 162 -2.87 -29.89 7.49
CA ASP A 162 -2.56 -28.58 6.92
C ASP A 162 -1.18 -28.56 6.21
N TRP A 163 -0.28 -29.48 6.56
CA TRP A 163 0.96 -29.75 5.79
C TRP A 163 0.75 -30.68 4.59
N GLY A 164 -0.46 -31.19 4.37
CA GLY A 164 -0.81 -32.10 3.27
C GLY A 164 -0.17 -33.49 3.40
N LYS A 165 0.17 -33.92 4.62
CA LYS A 165 0.89 -35.18 4.85
C LYS A 165 -0.08 -36.36 4.96
N LYS A 166 0.35 -37.52 4.45
CA LYS A 166 -0.41 -38.76 4.58
C LYS A 166 -0.17 -39.40 5.95
N VAL A 167 -1.24 -39.98 6.49
CA VAL A 167 -1.28 -40.51 7.85
C VAL A 167 -1.68 -41.98 7.84
N VAL A 168 -1.04 -42.78 8.68
CA VAL A 168 -1.49 -44.10 9.10
C VAL A 168 -1.74 -44.04 10.61
N LEU A 169 -2.92 -44.45 11.04
CA LEU A 169 -3.31 -44.45 12.45
C LEU A 169 -2.94 -45.78 13.10
N VAL A 170 -2.40 -45.70 14.31
CA VAL A 170 -2.08 -46.85 15.15
C VAL A 170 -2.69 -46.65 16.51
N VAL A 171 -3.55 -47.58 16.92
CA VAL A 171 -4.10 -47.67 18.27
C VAL A 171 -3.28 -48.71 19.03
N ASN A 172 -2.34 -48.25 19.84
CA ASN A 172 -1.43 -49.10 20.61
C ASN A 172 -2.04 -49.51 21.95
N LYS A 173 -1.47 -50.54 22.61
CA LYS A 173 -1.99 -51.17 23.83
C LYS A 173 -3.32 -51.91 23.65
N ALA A 174 -3.55 -52.47 22.46
CA ALA A 174 -4.75 -53.26 22.17
C ALA A 174 -4.86 -54.57 22.98
N ASP A 175 -3.83 -54.94 23.74
CA ASP A 175 -3.87 -56.02 24.73
C ASP A 175 -4.70 -55.69 25.97
N LEU A 176 -5.00 -54.40 26.21
CA LEU A 176 -5.89 -53.95 27.28
C LEU A 176 -7.38 -54.07 26.92
N LEU A 177 -7.70 -54.22 25.64
CA LEU A 177 -9.07 -54.27 25.14
C LEU A 177 -9.60 -55.70 25.12
N SER A 178 -10.88 -55.87 25.47
CA SER A 178 -11.62 -57.09 25.16
C SER A 178 -11.90 -57.20 23.66
N GLU A 179 -12.29 -58.38 23.17
CA GLU A 179 -12.63 -58.55 21.74
C GLU A 179 -13.82 -57.66 21.31
N GLU A 180 -14.77 -57.40 22.21
CA GLU A 180 -15.92 -56.52 21.96
C GLU A 180 -15.51 -55.04 21.90
N ASP A 181 -14.61 -54.62 22.80
CA ASP A 181 -14.15 -53.23 22.88
C ASP A 181 -13.26 -52.83 21.69
N ARG A 182 -12.57 -53.79 21.07
CA ARG A 182 -11.69 -53.55 19.91
C ARG A 182 -12.41 -52.89 18.76
N GLU A 183 -13.58 -53.41 18.38
CA GLU A 183 -14.35 -52.84 17.28
C GLU A 183 -14.89 -51.45 17.63
N ALA A 184 -15.34 -51.24 18.86
CA ALA A 184 -15.85 -49.96 19.33
C ALA A 184 -14.76 -48.87 19.32
N VAL A 185 -13.57 -49.18 19.85
CA VAL A 185 -12.43 -48.25 19.87
C VAL A 185 -11.92 -47.96 18.46
N ALA A 186 -11.79 -48.98 17.59
CA ALA A 186 -11.38 -48.77 16.20
C ALA A 186 -12.35 -47.84 15.45
N ARG A 187 -13.66 -48.05 15.63
CA ARG A 187 -14.70 -47.21 15.02
C ARG A 187 -14.61 -45.77 15.53
N TYR A 188 -14.52 -45.58 16.84
CA TYR A 188 -14.40 -44.27 17.46
C TYR A 188 -13.19 -43.47 16.92
N VAL A 189 -12.02 -44.11 16.86
CA VAL A 189 -10.79 -43.46 16.34
C VAL A 189 -10.90 -43.19 14.85
N ALA A 190 -11.43 -44.13 14.06
CA ALA A 190 -11.59 -43.95 12.62
C ALA A 190 -12.54 -42.79 12.28
N GLU A 191 -13.70 -42.72 12.95
CA GLU A 191 -14.68 -41.64 12.76
C GLU A 191 -14.12 -40.29 13.18
N GLY A 192 -13.49 -40.21 14.35
CA GLY A 192 -12.91 -38.97 14.84
C GLY A 192 -11.74 -38.48 13.98
N ALA A 193 -10.87 -39.39 13.53
CA ALA A 193 -9.80 -39.04 12.61
C ALA A 193 -10.32 -38.61 11.23
N ARG A 194 -11.36 -39.28 10.70
CA ARG A 194 -12.02 -38.88 9.45
C ARG A 194 -12.62 -37.48 9.56
N ALA A 195 -13.23 -37.14 10.70
CA ALA A 195 -13.77 -35.81 10.94
C ALA A 195 -12.69 -34.71 10.93
N VAL A 196 -11.46 -35.04 11.36
CA VAL A 196 -10.33 -34.11 11.40
C VAL A 196 -9.61 -34.02 10.05
N LEU A 197 -9.25 -35.17 9.47
CA LEU A 197 -8.44 -35.28 8.25
C LEU A 197 -9.26 -35.06 6.97
N GLY A 198 -10.57 -35.30 7.01
CA GLY A 198 -11.48 -35.19 5.86
C GLY A 198 -11.44 -36.41 4.92
N GLU A 199 -10.56 -37.38 5.16
CA GLU A 199 -10.46 -38.64 4.42
C GLU A 199 -10.36 -39.84 5.37
N GLU A 200 -10.75 -41.01 4.90
CA GLU A 200 -10.50 -42.27 5.62
C GLU A 200 -9.03 -42.66 5.47
N VAL A 201 -8.39 -43.04 6.57
CA VAL A 201 -6.98 -43.43 6.61
C VAL A 201 -6.81 -44.84 7.19
N PRO A 202 -5.76 -45.57 6.80
CA PRO A 202 -5.50 -46.90 7.35
C PRO A 202 -5.36 -46.85 8.88
N LEU A 203 -6.05 -47.76 9.58
CA LEU A 203 -6.02 -47.89 11.04
C LEU A 203 -5.61 -49.29 11.44
N PHE A 204 -4.68 -49.39 12.41
CA PHE A 204 -4.19 -50.64 12.96
C PHE A 204 -4.30 -50.65 14.49
N LEU A 205 -5.01 -51.64 15.04
CA LEU A 205 -4.93 -51.98 16.46
C LEU A 205 -3.70 -52.85 16.69
N VAL A 206 -2.82 -52.47 17.62
CA VAL A 206 -1.58 -53.19 17.88
C VAL A 206 -1.28 -53.28 19.37
N SER A 207 -0.51 -54.29 19.75
CA SER A 207 0.16 -54.36 21.05
C SER A 207 1.66 -54.44 20.83
N ALA A 208 2.37 -53.32 21.01
CA ALA A 208 3.83 -53.30 20.92
C ALA A 208 4.47 -54.34 21.85
N ARG A 209 3.89 -54.55 23.05
CA ARG A 209 4.35 -55.54 24.03
C ARG A 209 4.26 -56.97 23.50
N ARG A 210 3.08 -57.41 23.03
CA ARG A 210 2.90 -58.75 22.44
C ARG A 210 3.66 -58.90 21.12
N GLY A 211 3.82 -57.79 20.40
CA GLY A 211 4.53 -57.72 19.14
C GLY A 211 6.02 -58.05 19.24
N LYS A 212 6.70 -57.61 20.29
CA LYS A 212 8.09 -58.00 20.58
C LYS A 212 8.26 -59.51 20.77
N GLU A 213 7.24 -60.18 21.28
CA GLU A 213 7.22 -61.64 21.43
C GLU A 213 6.81 -62.37 20.14
N GLY A 214 6.52 -61.63 19.05
CA GLY A 214 6.01 -62.18 17.79
C GLY A 214 4.55 -62.64 17.84
N ARG A 215 3.77 -62.18 18.84
CA ARG A 215 2.42 -62.68 19.15
C ARG A 215 1.29 -61.68 18.82
N ASP A 216 1.58 -60.61 18.08
CA ASP A 216 0.59 -59.59 17.71
C ASP A 216 0.34 -59.57 16.20
N GLU A 217 -0.81 -60.09 15.76
CA GLU A 217 -1.19 -60.05 14.35
C GLU A 217 -1.36 -58.62 13.82
N GLY A 218 -1.81 -57.70 14.68
CA GLY A 218 -1.98 -56.29 14.34
C GLY A 218 -0.67 -55.64 13.91
N LEU A 219 0.39 -55.84 14.69
CA LEU A 219 1.73 -55.37 14.38
C LEU A 219 2.28 -56.00 13.10
N LEU A 220 2.05 -57.30 12.87
CA LEU A 220 2.45 -57.95 11.62
C LEU A 220 1.77 -57.30 10.40
N ARG A 221 0.46 -57.06 10.48
CA ARG A 221 -0.29 -56.36 9.43
C ARG A 221 0.19 -54.93 9.20
N LEU A 222 0.53 -54.20 10.28
CA LEU A 222 1.10 -52.86 10.20
C LEU A 222 2.48 -52.88 9.53
N ARG A 223 3.37 -53.78 9.94
CA ARG A 223 4.71 -53.93 9.35
C ARG A 223 4.63 -54.23 7.86
N ASP A 224 3.76 -55.16 7.48
CA ASP A 224 3.54 -55.51 6.08
C ASP A 224 2.94 -54.33 5.29
N HIS A 225 2.05 -53.55 5.90
CA HIS A 225 1.50 -52.35 5.28
C HIS A 225 2.59 -51.31 5.03
N VAL A 226 3.41 -50.98 6.03
CA VAL A 226 4.51 -50.03 5.89
C VAL A 226 5.51 -50.50 4.84
N ALA A 227 5.90 -51.77 4.87
CA ALA A 227 6.81 -52.35 3.86
C ALA A 227 6.23 -52.26 2.44
N ARG A 228 4.94 -52.56 2.25
CA ARG A 228 4.25 -52.40 0.96
C ARG A 228 4.19 -50.95 0.51
N VAL A 229 3.91 -50.02 1.42
CA VAL A 229 3.86 -48.58 1.12
C VAL A 229 5.23 -48.07 0.68
N ILE A 230 6.30 -48.46 1.37
CA ILE A 230 7.67 -48.10 0.98
C ILE A 230 8.01 -48.71 -0.38
N ALA A 231 7.74 -50.00 -0.59
CA ALA A 231 8.08 -50.68 -1.84
C ALA A 231 7.31 -50.17 -3.07
N LEU A 232 6.03 -49.82 -2.90
CA LEU A 232 5.13 -49.51 -4.03
C LEU A 232 4.83 -48.01 -4.18
N LYS A 233 4.93 -47.23 -3.10
CA LYS A 233 4.42 -45.85 -3.04
C LYS A 233 5.44 -44.83 -2.52
N ALA A 234 6.68 -45.20 -2.22
CA ALA A 234 7.67 -44.28 -1.67
C ALA A 234 7.87 -43.02 -2.54
N LEU A 235 8.12 -43.18 -3.85
CA LEU A 235 8.33 -42.04 -4.74
C LEU A 235 7.05 -41.18 -4.88
N PRO A 236 5.86 -41.72 -5.20
CA PRO A 236 4.62 -40.94 -5.22
C PRO A 236 4.36 -40.17 -3.92
N LEU A 237 4.59 -40.78 -2.75
CA LEU A 237 4.42 -40.12 -1.45
C LEU A 237 5.43 -39.00 -1.23
N LYS A 238 6.72 -39.21 -1.56
CA LYS A 238 7.75 -38.16 -1.54
C LYS A 238 7.37 -36.95 -2.39
N LEU A 239 6.94 -37.20 -3.63
CA LEU A 239 6.51 -36.14 -4.54
C LEU A 239 5.29 -35.39 -3.98
N SER A 240 4.29 -36.12 -3.48
CA SER A 240 3.09 -35.51 -2.89
C SER A 240 3.42 -34.72 -1.62
N ALA A 241 4.32 -35.22 -0.78
CA ALA A 241 4.76 -34.57 0.45
C ALA A 241 5.48 -33.25 0.17
N ALA A 242 6.34 -33.21 -0.85
CA ALA A 242 7.03 -31.99 -1.28
C ALA A 242 6.08 -30.97 -1.91
N LEU A 243 5.14 -31.43 -2.76
CA LEU A 243 4.09 -30.56 -3.32
C LEU A 243 3.16 -30.01 -2.24
N GLY A 244 2.88 -30.77 -1.18
CA GLY A 244 2.11 -30.30 -0.02
C GLY A 244 2.79 -29.13 0.70
N VAL A 245 4.12 -29.23 0.91
CA VAL A 245 4.94 -28.13 1.47
C VAL A 245 4.88 -26.91 0.58
N LEU A 246 5.11 -27.08 -0.74
CA LEU A 246 5.04 -25.99 -1.70
C LEU A 246 3.69 -25.28 -1.64
N ARG A 247 2.58 -26.02 -1.75
CA ARG A 247 1.22 -25.45 -1.74
C ARG A 247 0.95 -24.64 -0.48
N ARG A 248 1.33 -25.17 0.68
CA ARG A 248 1.17 -24.45 1.96
C ARG A 248 1.92 -23.12 1.96
N LEU A 249 3.21 -23.14 1.59
CA LEU A 249 4.01 -21.91 1.57
C LEU A 249 3.54 -20.91 0.51
N LEU A 250 3.06 -21.37 -0.65
CA LEU A 250 2.48 -20.50 -1.66
C LEU A 250 1.21 -19.80 -1.13
N VAL A 251 0.34 -20.50 -0.40
CA VAL A 251 -0.83 -19.90 0.26
C VAL A 251 -0.43 -18.88 1.32
N GLU A 252 0.60 -19.18 2.10
CA GLU A 252 1.16 -18.24 3.08
C GLU A 252 1.75 -16.99 2.39
N GLY A 253 2.47 -17.17 1.29
CA GLY A 253 3.03 -16.10 0.47
C GLY A 253 1.95 -15.24 -0.16
N GLU A 254 0.88 -15.84 -0.68
CA GLU A 254 -0.28 -15.10 -1.20
C GLU A 254 -0.93 -14.22 -0.13
N ARG A 255 -1.09 -14.73 1.10
CA ARG A 255 -1.65 -13.96 2.22
C ARG A 255 -0.73 -12.80 2.63
N ALA A 256 0.57 -13.04 2.66
CA ALA A 256 1.53 -12.00 2.99
C ALA A 256 1.58 -10.89 1.94
N LEU A 257 1.57 -11.24 0.65
CA LEU A 257 1.50 -10.27 -0.45
C LEU A 257 0.16 -9.51 -0.46
N GLU A 258 -0.95 -10.15 -0.06
CA GLU A 258 -2.24 -9.47 0.06
C GLU A 258 -2.23 -8.41 1.16
N ALA A 259 -1.67 -8.73 2.33
CA ALA A 259 -1.52 -7.77 3.42
C ALA A 259 -0.66 -6.57 2.97
N GLU A 260 0.46 -6.82 2.27
CA GLU A 260 1.30 -5.75 1.73
C GLU A 260 0.56 -4.92 0.66
N ALA A 261 -0.26 -5.56 -0.19
CA ALA A 261 -1.05 -4.86 -1.20
C ALA A 261 -2.16 -3.98 -0.58
N GLU A 262 -2.74 -4.41 0.53
CA GLU A 262 -3.71 -3.62 1.30
C GLU A 262 -3.06 -2.36 1.89
N GLU A 263 -1.86 -2.49 2.47
CA GLU A 263 -1.08 -1.35 2.98
C GLU A 263 -0.73 -0.35 1.86
N VAL A 264 -0.26 -0.84 0.71
CA VAL A 264 0.02 0.01 -0.47
C VAL A 264 -1.27 0.66 -0.99
N GLY A 265 -2.39 -0.05 -0.95
CA GLY A 265 -3.71 0.48 -1.33
C GLY A 265 -4.16 1.65 -0.45
N GLN A 266 -3.96 1.54 0.87
CA GLN A 266 -4.22 2.63 1.81
C GLN A 266 -3.34 3.85 1.51
N ALA A 267 -2.05 3.64 1.26
CA ALA A 267 -1.13 4.73 0.91
C ALA A 267 -1.48 5.43 -0.42
N LEU A 268 -1.98 4.68 -1.41
CA LEU A 268 -2.48 5.26 -2.65
C LEU A 268 -3.77 6.05 -2.45
N ALA A 269 -4.65 5.64 -1.53
CA ALA A 269 -5.84 6.42 -1.19
C ALA A 269 -5.46 7.79 -0.59
N THR A 270 -4.38 7.85 0.19
CA THR A 270 -3.81 9.11 0.68
C THR A 270 -3.34 10.01 -0.47
N CYS A 271 -2.65 9.44 -1.47
CA CYS A 271 -2.28 10.16 -2.70
C CYS A 271 -3.49 10.75 -3.44
N GLU A 272 -4.55 9.96 -3.60
CA GLU A 272 -5.80 10.41 -4.24
C GLU A 272 -6.47 11.53 -3.44
N ALA A 273 -6.46 11.43 -2.12
CA ALA A 273 -7.01 12.45 -1.23
C ALA A 273 -6.26 13.79 -1.32
N LEU A 274 -4.92 13.76 -1.47
CA LEU A 274 -4.11 14.96 -1.70
C LEU A 274 -4.42 15.62 -3.05
N GLU A 275 -4.59 14.82 -4.11
CA GLU A 275 -4.97 15.35 -5.43
C GLU A 275 -6.38 15.97 -5.39
N ASP A 276 -7.33 15.34 -4.68
CA ASP A 276 -8.67 15.89 -4.47
C ASP A 276 -8.68 17.15 -3.61
N LEU A 277 -7.78 17.24 -2.63
CA LEU A 277 -7.57 18.45 -1.84
C LEU A 277 -7.06 19.58 -2.72
N LEU A 278 -6.03 19.34 -3.55
CA LEU A 278 -5.50 20.30 -4.51
C LEU A 278 -6.59 20.79 -5.48
N ARG A 279 -7.32 19.86 -6.11
CA ARG A 279 -8.40 20.19 -7.07
C ARG A 279 -9.48 21.07 -6.43
N ARG A 280 -9.92 20.73 -5.22
CA ARG A 280 -10.91 21.52 -4.47
C ARG A 280 -10.37 22.89 -4.06
N HIS A 281 -9.10 22.96 -3.66
CA HIS A 281 -8.43 24.21 -3.30
C HIS A 281 -8.36 25.17 -4.49
N VAL A 282 -7.85 24.72 -5.64
CA VAL A 282 -7.74 25.53 -6.87
C VAL A 282 -9.11 26.08 -7.29
N ALA A 283 -10.14 25.23 -7.28
CA ALA A 283 -11.50 25.66 -7.61
C ALA A 283 -12.07 26.70 -6.62
N ARG A 284 -11.74 26.57 -5.32
CA ARG A 284 -12.11 27.53 -4.28
C ARG A 284 -11.40 28.87 -4.50
N VAL A 285 -10.08 28.85 -4.71
CA VAL A 285 -9.28 30.07 -4.91
C VAL A 285 -9.75 30.86 -6.12
N ARG A 286 -10.00 30.19 -7.27
CA ARG A 286 -10.54 30.86 -8.46
C ARG A 286 -11.86 31.58 -8.18
N ARG A 287 -12.77 30.92 -7.45
CA ARG A 287 -14.07 31.49 -7.09
C ARG A 287 -13.92 32.70 -6.17
N ASP A 288 -13.11 32.57 -5.14
CA ASP A 288 -12.96 33.61 -4.11
C ASP A 288 -12.15 34.82 -4.61
N PHE A 289 -11.26 34.61 -5.58
CA PHE A 289 -10.48 35.69 -6.20
C PHE A 289 -11.36 36.69 -6.96
N ALA A 290 -12.52 36.27 -7.48
CA ALA A 290 -13.48 37.19 -8.09
C ALA A 290 -13.92 38.30 -7.11
N GLY A 291 -13.99 38.00 -5.81
CA GLY A 291 -14.25 38.99 -4.76
C GLY A 291 -13.13 40.02 -4.63
N GLN A 292 -11.88 39.63 -4.86
CA GLN A 292 -10.73 40.54 -4.85
C GLN A 292 -10.74 41.46 -6.07
N VAL A 293 -11.08 40.94 -7.25
CA VAL A 293 -11.25 41.75 -8.47
C VAL A 293 -12.36 42.79 -8.30
N ALA A 294 -13.45 42.46 -7.60
CA ALA A 294 -14.53 43.41 -7.31
C ALA A 294 -14.09 44.60 -6.43
N LEU A 295 -13.06 44.44 -5.58
CA LEU A 295 -12.47 45.56 -4.82
C LEU A 295 -11.75 46.54 -5.75
N VAL A 296 -11.06 46.02 -6.75
CA VAL A 296 -10.40 46.83 -7.78
C VAL A 296 -11.43 47.57 -8.63
N GLU A 297 -12.48 46.88 -9.07
CA GLU A 297 -13.60 47.50 -9.81
C GLU A 297 -14.24 48.67 -9.05
N ARG A 298 -14.32 48.59 -7.72
CA ARG A 298 -14.83 49.68 -6.87
C ARG A 298 -14.00 50.95 -7.01
N VAL A 299 -12.68 50.85 -7.10
CA VAL A 299 -11.80 52.02 -7.28
C VAL A 299 -12.10 52.72 -8.60
N PHE A 300 -12.28 51.97 -9.69
CA PHE A 300 -12.63 52.55 -11.00
C PHE A 300 -14.00 53.23 -10.99
N ARG A 301 -15.02 52.60 -10.39
CA ARG A 301 -16.35 53.19 -10.21
C ARG A 301 -16.31 54.50 -9.41
N GLU A 302 -15.56 54.55 -8.31
CA GLU A 302 -15.38 55.78 -7.52
C GLU A 302 -14.71 56.91 -8.32
N VAL A 303 -13.75 56.59 -9.19
CA VAL A 303 -13.09 57.58 -10.06
C VAL A 303 -14.06 58.08 -11.14
N GLU A 304 -14.84 57.18 -11.72
CA GLU A 304 -15.86 57.52 -12.71
C GLU A 304 -16.90 58.48 -12.13
N GLU A 305 -17.47 58.16 -10.96
CA GLU A 305 -18.45 58.99 -10.27
C GLU A 305 -17.89 60.38 -9.94
N ARG A 306 -16.64 60.46 -9.45
CA ARG A 306 -15.97 61.73 -9.17
C ARG A 306 -15.76 62.54 -10.45
N GLY A 307 -15.34 61.90 -11.54
CA GLY A 307 -15.11 62.57 -12.81
C GLY A 307 -16.42 63.07 -13.44
N HIS A 308 -17.50 62.30 -13.36
CA HIS A 308 -18.83 62.75 -13.80
C HIS A 308 -19.29 63.96 -13.00
N ARG A 309 -19.16 63.93 -11.66
CA ARG A 309 -19.49 65.05 -10.77
C ARG A 309 -18.67 66.30 -11.09
N PHE A 310 -17.35 66.15 -11.26
CA PHE A 310 -16.47 67.25 -11.65
C PHE A 310 -16.90 67.89 -12.98
N LEU A 311 -17.23 67.08 -13.99
CA LEU A 311 -17.75 67.56 -15.27
C LEU A 311 -19.13 68.23 -15.13
N ASP A 312 -19.98 67.75 -14.23
CA ASP A 312 -21.28 68.35 -13.91
C ASP A 312 -21.17 69.73 -13.26
N GLU A 313 -20.15 69.95 -12.43
CA GLU A 313 -19.92 71.18 -11.67
C GLU A 313 -19.10 72.21 -12.44
N THR A 314 -18.11 71.77 -13.21
CA THR A 314 -17.14 72.64 -13.89
C THR A 314 -17.64 73.07 -15.27
N VAL A 315 -18.32 72.20 -16.01
CA VAL A 315 -18.84 72.51 -17.36
C VAL A 315 -20.24 73.15 -17.23
N ARG A 316 -20.27 74.40 -16.76
CA ARG A 316 -21.48 75.22 -16.59
C ARG A 316 -21.32 76.59 -17.26
N LEU A 317 -22.42 77.18 -17.72
CA LEU A 317 -22.46 78.50 -18.39
C LEU A 317 -21.82 79.63 -17.56
N GLY A 318 -21.86 79.55 -16.22
CA GLY A 318 -21.31 80.56 -15.31
C GLY A 318 -19.81 80.47 -15.02
N ARG A 319 -19.11 79.42 -15.47
CA ARG A 319 -17.65 79.21 -15.26
C ARG A 319 -16.86 79.15 -16.57
N LEU A 320 -17.35 79.86 -17.59
CA LEU A 320 -16.70 79.93 -18.91
C LEU A 320 -15.22 80.38 -18.86
N PRO A 321 -14.81 81.37 -18.03
CA PRO A 321 -13.40 81.79 -17.95
C PRO A 321 -12.44 80.68 -17.49
N ASP A 322 -12.89 79.80 -16.59
CA ASP A 322 -12.07 78.70 -16.04
C ASP A 322 -11.82 77.61 -17.09
N LEU A 323 -12.73 77.45 -18.05
CA LEU A 323 -12.61 76.53 -19.18
C LEU A 323 -11.63 77.04 -20.26
N LEU A 324 -11.33 78.35 -20.27
CA LEU A 324 -10.35 78.94 -21.20
C LEU A 324 -8.91 78.60 -20.81
N ASN A 325 -8.67 78.24 -19.55
CA ASN A 325 -7.37 77.85 -19.05
C ASN A 325 -7.29 76.31 -18.99
N ALA A 326 -6.96 75.69 -20.12
CA ALA A 326 -6.79 74.24 -20.23
C ALA A 326 -5.79 73.67 -19.21
N LYS A 327 -4.78 74.46 -18.82
CA LYS A 327 -3.82 74.08 -17.78
C LYS A 327 -4.49 74.02 -16.39
N ALA A 328 -5.25 75.04 -16.03
CA ALA A 328 -5.99 75.08 -14.76
C ALA A 328 -7.07 74.00 -14.68
N PHE A 329 -7.83 73.78 -15.75
CA PHE A 329 -8.82 72.68 -15.81
C PHE A 329 -8.17 71.32 -15.59
N ARG A 330 -7.04 71.06 -16.27
CA ARG A 330 -6.28 69.82 -16.10
C ARG A 330 -5.77 69.66 -14.67
N GLU A 331 -5.22 70.71 -14.08
CA GLU A 331 -4.72 70.67 -12.69
C GLU A 331 -5.86 70.39 -11.69
N SER A 332 -7.02 71.03 -11.83
CA SER A 332 -8.19 70.76 -10.97
C SER A 332 -8.76 69.36 -11.16
N PHE A 333 -8.85 68.86 -12.40
CA PHE A 333 -9.29 67.48 -12.66
C PHE A 333 -8.35 66.46 -12.01
N LEU A 334 -7.03 66.64 -12.19
CA LEU A 334 -6.05 65.75 -11.59
C LEU A 334 -6.12 65.77 -10.06
N LYS A 335 -6.39 66.94 -9.46
CA LYS A 335 -6.53 67.10 -8.02
C LYS A 335 -7.81 66.48 -7.46
N GLU A 336 -8.96 66.73 -8.10
CA GLU A 336 -10.27 66.35 -7.55
C GLU A 336 -10.68 64.91 -7.89
N VAL A 337 -10.22 64.40 -9.05
CA VAL A 337 -10.65 63.10 -9.59
C VAL A 337 -9.54 62.04 -9.48
N VAL A 338 -8.27 62.41 -9.66
CA VAL A 338 -7.16 61.44 -9.86
C VAL A 338 -6.23 61.31 -8.65
N GLN A 339 -6.10 62.33 -7.80
CA GLN A 339 -5.00 62.51 -6.83
C GLN A 339 -4.70 61.28 -5.95
N ASP A 340 -5.71 60.51 -5.56
CA ASP A 340 -5.58 59.33 -4.70
C ASP A 340 -5.98 58.02 -5.40
N ALA A 341 -6.45 58.08 -6.65
CA ALA A 341 -6.93 56.94 -7.42
C ALA A 341 -5.81 55.91 -7.66
N GLY A 342 -4.62 56.37 -8.07
CA GLY A 342 -3.47 55.50 -8.33
C GLY A 342 -3.02 54.74 -7.08
N ALA A 343 -2.86 55.43 -5.95
CA ALA A 343 -2.45 54.82 -4.69
C ALA A 343 -3.53 53.89 -4.09
N ARG A 344 -4.81 54.15 -4.35
CA ARG A 344 -5.91 53.22 -3.98
C ARG A 344 -5.89 51.98 -4.87
N LEU A 345 -5.68 52.14 -6.17
CA LEU A 345 -5.60 51.02 -7.10
C LEU A 345 -4.41 50.11 -6.76
N GLU A 346 -3.22 50.67 -6.54
CA GLU A 346 -2.04 49.90 -6.16
C GLU A 346 -2.24 49.12 -4.86
N ARG A 347 -2.92 49.72 -3.88
CA ARG A 347 -3.28 49.02 -2.64
C ARG A 347 -4.27 47.89 -2.89
N ALA A 348 -5.34 48.13 -3.63
CA ALA A 348 -6.35 47.12 -3.93
C ALA A 348 -5.77 45.92 -4.72
N VAL A 349 -4.94 46.19 -5.73
CA VAL A 349 -4.24 45.13 -6.48
C VAL A 349 -3.23 44.42 -5.58
N GLY A 350 -2.44 45.15 -4.79
CA GLY A 350 -1.49 44.55 -3.85
C GLY A 350 -2.17 43.66 -2.81
N GLU A 351 -3.36 44.05 -2.33
CA GLU A 351 -4.18 43.24 -1.42
C GLU A 351 -4.69 41.96 -2.10
N ALA A 352 -5.19 42.05 -3.34
CA ALA A 352 -5.62 40.89 -4.11
C ALA A 352 -4.49 39.87 -4.31
N LEU A 353 -3.29 40.34 -4.65
CA LEU A 353 -2.12 39.48 -4.90
C LEU A 353 -1.53 38.91 -3.60
N ARG A 354 -1.51 39.69 -2.50
CA ARG A 354 -1.16 39.16 -1.17
C ARG A 354 -2.16 38.12 -0.68
N TRP A 355 -3.45 38.33 -0.94
CA TRP A 355 -4.48 37.36 -0.63
C TRP A 355 -4.23 36.04 -1.37
N LEU A 356 -3.92 36.11 -2.67
CA LEU A 356 -3.59 34.94 -3.50
C LEU A 356 -2.33 34.22 -2.99
N ALA A 357 -1.24 34.96 -2.74
CA ALA A 357 0.01 34.40 -2.21
C ALA A 357 -0.20 33.63 -0.89
N ARG A 358 -1.08 34.11 0.00
CA ARG A 358 -1.39 33.41 1.26
C ARG A 358 -2.24 32.14 1.10
N ARG A 359 -2.83 31.87 -0.08
CA ARG A 359 -3.63 30.65 -0.29
C ARG A 359 -2.76 29.39 -0.34
N GLU A 360 -1.52 29.50 -0.79
CA GLU A 360 -0.60 28.35 -0.83
C GLU A 360 -0.23 27.85 0.57
N GLU A 361 -0.06 28.75 1.54
CA GLU A 361 0.15 28.37 2.94
C GLU A 361 -1.04 27.56 3.50
N GLU A 362 -2.27 27.99 3.19
CA GLU A 362 -3.49 27.27 3.57
C GLU A 362 -3.54 25.88 2.95
N LEU A 363 -3.18 25.74 1.67
CA LEU A 363 -3.10 24.44 1.00
C LEU A 363 -2.14 23.48 1.74
N LEU A 364 -0.95 23.96 2.10
CA LEU A 364 0.05 23.16 2.80
C LEU A 364 -0.42 22.75 4.19
N LEU A 365 -1.08 23.65 4.92
CA LEU A 365 -1.65 23.36 6.24
C LEU A 365 -2.80 22.35 6.18
N ASP A 366 -3.70 22.49 5.20
CA ASP A 366 -4.80 21.55 4.97
C ASP A 366 -4.25 20.15 4.64
N ALA A 367 -3.20 20.07 3.81
CA ALA A 367 -2.55 18.81 3.46
C ALA A 367 -1.88 18.14 4.68
N LEU A 368 -1.17 18.91 5.51
CA LEU A 368 -0.59 18.39 6.76
C LEU A 368 -1.66 17.90 7.73
N THR A 369 -2.80 18.59 7.79
CA THR A 369 -3.93 18.18 8.63
C THR A 369 -4.52 16.86 8.14
N LEU A 370 -4.76 16.73 6.83
CA LEU A 370 -5.23 15.50 6.20
C LEU A 370 -4.33 14.30 6.53
N LEU A 371 -3.01 14.47 6.41
CA LEU A 371 -2.06 13.41 6.74
C LEU A 371 -2.03 13.06 8.24
N LYS A 372 -2.18 14.07 9.12
CA LYS A 372 -2.19 13.84 10.57
C LYS A 372 -3.46 13.12 11.05
N GLU A 373 -4.59 13.40 10.42
CA GLU A 373 -5.89 12.82 10.77
C GLU A 373 -6.06 11.37 10.27
N ALA A 374 -5.31 10.96 9.25
CA ALA A 374 -5.33 9.60 8.68
C ALA A 374 -4.75 8.50 9.61
N ARG A 375 -4.71 8.68 10.94
CA ARG A 375 -4.02 7.77 11.86
C ARG A 375 -4.77 6.44 12.16
N PRO A 376 -4.03 5.32 12.31
CA PRO A 376 -2.57 5.22 12.23
C PRO A 376 -2.12 5.24 10.78
N LEU A 377 -1.19 6.16 10.47
CA LEU A 377 -0.53 6.24 9.17
C LEU A 377 -0.04 4.82 8.81
N PRO A 378 -0.45 4.26 7.66
CA PRO A 378 0.13 3.03 7.15
C PRO A 378 1.67 3.11 7.24
N LYS A 379 2.33 2.02 7.63
CA LYS A 379 3.79 1.98 7.73
C LYS A 379 4.40 2.50 6.42
N GLY A 380 5.16 3.59 6.49
CA GLY A 380 5.79 4.20 5.32
C GLY A 380 5.06 5.41 4.70
N GLU A 381 4.08 6.02 5.40
CA GLU A 381 3.57 7.38 5.07
C GLU A 381 4.30 8.53 5.80
N GLU A 382 5.13 8.24 6.81
CA GLU A 382 6.09 9.19 7.40
C GLU A 382 6.93 9.98 6.35
N PRO A 383 7.32 9.40 5.20
CA PRO A 383 8.02 10.12 4.14
C PRO A 383 7.19 11.20 3.42
N LEU A 384 5.86 11.19 3.51
CA LEU A 384 5.00 12.23 2.89
C LEU A 384 4.87 13.48 3.77
N LEU A 385 5.03 13.33 5.08
CA LEU A 385 4.94 14.45 6.03
C LEU A 385 6.13 15.40 5.92
N ALA A 386 7.35 14.86 5.86
CA ALA A 386 8.57 15.67 5.90
C ALA A 386 8.69 16.68 4.73
N PRO A 387 8.43 16.31 3.46
CA PRO A 387 8.44 17.26 2.34
C PRO A 387 7.42 18.39 2.52
N LEU A 388 6.23 18.10 3.06
CA LEU A 388 5.19 19.10 3.31
C LEU A 388 5.57 20.04 4.47
N GLU A 389 6.13 19.52 5.56
CA GLU A 389 6.62 20.32 6.69
C GLU A 389 7.77 21.23 6.26
N GLU A 390 8.70 20.72 5.44
CA GLU A 390 9.82 21.47 4.89
C GLU A 390 9.34 22.56 3.91
N ALA A 391 8.38 22.24 3.04
CA ALA A 391 7.78 23.20 2.12
C ALA A 391 7.08 24.34 2.89
N LEU A 392 6.29 24.02 3.92
CA LEU A 392 5.63 25.01 4.77
C LEU A 392 6.66 25.89 5.51
N ALA A 393 7.71 25.29 6.08
CA ALA A 393 8.73 26.03 6.82
C ALA A 393 9.52 27.01 5.93
N ARG A 394 9.71 26.67 4.65
CA ARG A 394 10.39 27.53 3.66
C ARG A 394 9.48 28.55 3.00
N PHE A 395 8.17 28.36 3.03
CA PHE A 395 7.25 29.23 2.32
C PHE A 395 7.29 30.68 2.86
N ARG A 396 7.34 31.65 1.95
CA ARG A 396 7.38 33.09 2.27
C ARG A 396 6.30 33.81 1.46
N PRO A 397 5.14 34.16 2.05
CA PRO A 397 4.01 34.73 1.31
C PRO A 397 4.32 36.12 0.73
N GLU A 398 5.18 36.90 1.38
CA GLU A 398 5.54 38.24 0.89
C GLU A 398 6.42 38.19 -0.36
N GLU A 399 7.28 37.17 -0.51
CA GLU A 399 8.10 36.97 -1.71
C GLU A 399 7.23 36.57 -2.91
N GLU A 400 6.28 35.66 -2.71
CA GLU A 400 5.34 35.27 -3.78
C GLU A 400 4.41 36.43 -4.16
N ALA A 401 3.93 37.22 -3.17
CA ALA A 401 3.13 38.41 -3.46
C ALA A 401 3.90 39.46 -4.28
N ALA A 402 5.18 39.67 -3.99
CA ALA A 402 6.04 40.56 -4.76
C ALA A 402 6.22 40.07 -6.21
N ARG A 403 6.42 38.75 -6.40
CA ARG A 403 6.52 38.13 -7.71
C ARG A 403 5.23 38.30 -8.54
N LEU A 404 4.08 37.97 -7.94
CA LEU A 404 2.77 38.13 -8.58
C LEU A 404 2.51 39.60 -8.93
N SER A 405 2.95 40.53 -8.09
CA SER A 405 2.85 41.97 -8.37
C SER A 405 3.68 42.39 -9.59
N GLY A 406 4.89 41.85 -9.74
CA GLY A 406 5.71 42.07 -10.93
C GLY A 406 5.03 41.57 -12.22
N LEU A 407 4.43 40.38 -12.18
CA LEU A 407 3.69 39.81 -13.31
C LEU A 407 2.49 40.69 -13.70
N ALA A 408 1.68 41.09 -12.71
CA ALA A 408 0.54 41.96 -12.96
C ALA A 408 0.96 43.32 -13.54
N GLN A 409 2.08 43.90 -13.07
CA GLN A 409 2.61 45.15 -13.62
C GLN A 409 3.05 44.99 -15.09
N GLU A 410 3.78 43.92 -15.39
CA GLU A 410 4.24 43.62 -16.76
C GLU A 410 3.06 43.39 -17.72
N ALA A 411 2.05 42.66 -17.26
CA ALA A 411 0.82 42.40 -17.99
C ALA A 411 0.07 43.70 -18.34
N VAL A 412 -0.11 44.61 -17.37
CA VAL A 412 -0.78 45.90 -17.62
C VAL A 412 0.01 46.79 -18.60
N VAL A 413 1.34 46.84 -18.47
CA VAL A 413 2.20 47.62 -19.38
C VAL A 413 2.07 47.12 -20.82
N ARG A 414 1.97 45.79 -21.02
CA ARG A 414 1.81 45.16 -22.34
C ARG A 414 0.49 45.56 -23.02
N THR A 415 -0.59 45.62 -22.24
CA THR A 415 -1.96 45.84 -22.76
C THR A 415 -2.26 47.30 -23.11
N LEU A 416 -1.61 48.28 -22.45
CA LEU A 416 -1.87 49.71 -22.65
C LEU A 416 -1.03 50.39 -23.75
N ALA A 417 -0.20 49.64 -24.47
CA ALA A 417 0.54 50.01 -25.69
C ALA A 417 0.86 51.52 -25.89
N GLY A 418 1.95 52.02 -25.29
CA GLY A 418 2.47 53.36 -25.64
C GLY A 418 3.41 54.09 -24.68
N GLY A 419 4.08 53.47 -23.71
CA GLY A 419 4.93 54.22 -22.76
C GLY A 419 6.05 53.40 -22.10
N VAL A 420 7.24 53.99 -22.12
CA VAL A 420 8.53 53.48 -21.62
C VAL A 420 8.59 53.48 -20.09
N GLY A 421 9.12 52.39 -19.53
CA GLY A 421 9.66 52.31 -18.15
C GLY A 421 8.72 51.63 -17.15
N GLY A 422 9.28 50.74 -16.33
CA GLY A 422 8.60 49.93 -15.29
C GLY A 422 7.99 50.75 -14.16
N LEU A 423 7.01 51.58 -14.49
CA LEU A 423 6.20 52.36 -13.58
C LEU A 423 5.03 51.49 -13.10
N GLY A 424 4.78 51.49 -11.79
CA GLY A 424 3.73 50.67 -11.16
C GLY A 424 2.32 50.96 -11.68
N LEU A 425 1.37 50.07 -11.33
CA LEU A 425 -0.03 50.10 -11.80
C LEU A 425 -0.73 51.45 -11.57
N GLY A 426 -0.41 52.16 -10.49
CA GLY A 426 -0.97 53.47 -10.19
C GLY A 426 -0.41 54.56 -11.09
N ALA A 427 0.85 54.44 -11.49
CA ALA A 427 1.47 55.33 -12.48
C ALA A 427 0.93 55.06 -13.89
N ALA A 428 0.68 53.80 -14.26
CA ALA A 428 0.03 53.44 -15.51
C ALA A 428 -1.39 54.01 -15.60
N LEU A 429 -2.21 53.82 -14.56
CA LEU A 429 -3.55 54.44 -14.47
C LEU A 429 -3.46 55.98 -14.52
N THR A 430 -2.50 56.58 -13.83
CA THR A 430 -2.30 58.04 -13.84
C THR A 430 -1.93 58.55 -15.23
N LEU A 431 -1.14 57.79 -16.00
CA LEU A 431 -0.79 58.13 -17.38
C LEU A 431 -1.99 58.04 -18.31
N VAL A 432 -2.79 56.96 -18.21
CA VAL A 432 -4.03 56.80 -18.97
C VAL A 432 -5.01 57.94 -18.66
N LEU A 433 -5.22 58.23 -17.38
CA LEU A 433 -6.08 59.35 -16.95
C LEU A 433 -5.53 60.71 -17.40
N LYS A 434 -4.21 60.92 -17.40
CA LYS A 434 -3.60 62.15 -17.95
C LYS A 434 -3.82 62.28 -19.46
N GLY A 435 -3.71 61.18 -20.21
CA GLY A 435 -4.00 61.15 -21.65
C GLY A 435 -5.46 61.49 -21.94
N LEU A 436 -6.39 60.88 -21.21
CA LEU A 436 -7.82 61.19 -21.30
C LEU A 436 -8.12 62.67 -20.98
N VAL A 437 -7.44 63.25 -19.98
CA VAL A 437 -7.60 64.68 -19.67
C VAL A 437 -7.04 65.58 -20.79
N ALA A 438 -5.98 65.16 -21.49
CA ALA A 438 -5.48 65.88 -22.66
C ALA A 438 -6.52 65.88 -23.79
N ASP A 439 -7.19 64.75 -24.03
CA ASP A 439 -8.25 64.64 -25.04
C ASP A 439 -9.52 65.44 -24.64
N LEU A 440 -9.86 65.43 -23.35
CA LEU A 440 -10.97 66.22 -22.79
C LEU A 440 -10.70 67.73 -22.91
N THR A 441 -9.48 68.16 -22.54
CA THR A 441 -9.09 69.57 -22.68
C THR A 441 -9.00 70.01 -24.14
N GLY A 442 -8.59 69.14 -25.07
CA GLY A 442 -8.65 69.40 -26.51
C GLY A 442 -10.08 69.56 -27.04
N LEU A 443 -11.00 68.70 -26.60
CA LEU A 443 -12.43 68.76 -26.95
C LEU A 443 -13.13 70.02 -26.41
N LEU A 444 -12.70 70.49 -25.23
CA LEU A 444 -13.16 71.72 -24.60
C LEU A 444 -12.46 72.98 -25.16
N ALA A 445 -11.18 72.92 -25.56
CA ALA A 445 -10.47 74.04 -26.19
C ALA A 445 -11.07 74.40 -27.57
N GLY A 446 -11.70 73.43 -28.26
CA GLY A 446 -12.55 73.67 -29.44
C GLY A 446 -13.82 74.51 -29.17
N PHE A 447 -13.97 75.13 -27.99
CA PHE A 447 -15.04 76.07 -27.63
C PHE A 447 -15.02 77.35 -28.47
N PHE A 448 -13.86 77.79 -28.97
CA PHE A 448 -13.72 79.11 -29.60
C PHE A 448 -14.26 79.22 -31.03
N VAL A 449 -14.34 78.11 -31.79
CA VAL A 449 -14.75 78.16 -33.20
C VAL A 449 -16.28 78.26 -33.36
N ALA A 450 -17.07 78.02 -32.30
CA ALA A 450 -18.55 77.92 -32.37
C ALA A 450 -19.25 78.81 -31.33
N PHE A 451 -18.90 80.10 -31.26
CA PHE A 451 -19.35 81.06 -30.24
C PHE A 451 -20.87 81.37 -30.22
N LEU A 452 -21.70 80.79 -31.10
CA LEU A 452 -23.11 81.16 -31.23
C LEU A 452 -24.15 80.14 -30.74
N ALA A 453 -23.76 79.03 -30.11
CA ALA A 453 -24.74 78.00 -29.71
C ALA A 453 -24.65 77.61 -28.23
N LEU A 454 -25.45 78.27 -27.38
CA LEU A 454 -25.78 77.84 -26.01
C LEU A 454 -26.26 76.37 -25.94
N SER A 455 -26.72 75.80 -27.06
CA SER A 455 -27.21 74.43 -27.21
C SER A 455 -26.12 73.34 -27.35
N VAL A 456 -24.85 73.71 -27.49
CA VAL A 456 -23.75 72.74 -27.74
C VAL A 456 -23.09 72.24 -26.45
N LEU A 457 -23.14 73.04 -25.37
CA LEU A 457 -22.48 72.75 -24.09
C LEU A 457 -22.98 71.45 -23.42
N PRO A 458 -24.29 71.14 -23.35
CA PRO A 458 -24.78 69.89 -22.79
C PRO A 458 -24.31 68.65 -23.58
N ARG A 459 -24.32 68.73 -24.92
CA ARG A 459 -23.89 67.62 -25.79
C ARG A 459 -22.41 67.32 -25.68
N ARG A 460 -21.56 68.34 -25.51
CA ARG A 460 -20.12 68.16 -25.33
C ARG A 460 -19.76 67.63 -23.95
N LYS A 461 -20.48 68.05 -22.91
CA LYS A 461 -20.38 67.48 -21.56
C LYS A 461 -20.71 65.98 -21.56
N GLU A 462 -21.82 65.58 -22.20
CA GLU A 462 -22.17 64.15 -22.33
C GLU A 462 -21.16 63.35 -23.17
N ARG A 463 -20.44 64.01 -24.09
CA ARG A 463 -19.34 63.37 -24.83
C ARG A 463 -18.09 63.22 -23.97
N ALA A 464 -17.75 64.23 -23.16
CA ALA A 464 -16.67 64.18 -22.19
C ALA A 464 -16.87 63.06 -21.15
N LYS A 465 -18.09 62.92 -20.62
CA LYS A 465 -18.44 61.81 -19.70
C LYS A 465 -18.24 60.45 -20.37
N ARG A 466 -18.73 60.27 -21.60
CA ARG A 466 -18.56 59.02 -22.36
C ARG A 466 -17.10 58.65 -22.61
N LEU A 467 -16.26 59.62 -23.00
CA LEU A 467 -14.83 59.38 -23.19
C LEU A 467 -14.13 58.97 -21.89
N LEU A 468 -14.50 59.61 -20.77
CA LEU A 468 -13.98 59.22 -19.46
C LEU A 468 -14.40 57.79 -19.08
N SER A 469 -15.68 57.46 -19.23
CA SER A 469 -16.20 56.11 -18.95
C SER A 469 -15.51 55.05 -19.81
N GLN A 470 -15.36 55.28 -21.12
CA GLN A 470 -14.68 54.37 -22.03
C GLN A 470 -13.21 54.14 -21.64
N GLY A 471 -12.47 55.22 -21.36
CA GLY A 471 -11.07 55.10 -20.96
C GLY A 471 -10.88 54.43 -19.60
N LEU A 472 -11.81 54.62 -18.66
CA LEU A 472 -11.81 53.90 -17.38
C LEU A 472 -12.16 52.42 -17.56
N GLU A 473 -13.07 52.08 -18.48
CA GLU A 473 -13.44 50.71 -18.82
C GLU A 473 -12.26 49.96 -19.47
N GLU A 474 -11.55 50.60 -20.41
CA GLU A 474 -10.33 50.04 -21.02
C GLU A 474 -9.21 49.83 -19.99
N ALA A 475 -8.98 50.81 -19.11
CA ALA A 475 -8.00 50.70 -18.04
C ALA A 475 -8.37 49.59 -17.02
N TYR A 476 -9.65 49.48 -16.66
CA TYR A 476 -10.13 48.41 -15.80
C TYR A 476 -9.96 47.05 -16.45
N ALA A 477 -10.31 46.91 -17.73
CA ALA A 477 -10.14 45.66 -18.48
C ALA A 477 -8.67 45.21 -18.52
N ALA A 478 -7.73 46.15 -18.71
CA ALA A 478 -6.30 45.85 -18.67
C ALA A 478 -5.84 45.35 -17.28
N VAL A 479 -6.28 46.01 -16.19
CA VAL A 479 -5.95 45.59 -14.83
C VAL A 479 -6.60 44.25 -14.49
N ARG A 480 -7.87 44.06 -14.85
CA ARG A 480 -8.59 42.81 -14.63
C ARG A 480 -7.89 41.65 -15.33
N TRP A 481 -7.53 41.82 -16.60
CA TRP A 481 -6.80 40.81 -17.35
C TRP A 481 -5.46 40.46 -16.71
N ALA A 482 -4.71 41.46 -16.23
CA ALA A 482 -3.44 41.24 -15.53
C ALA A 482 -3.62 40.49 -14.19
N LEU A 483 -4.70 40.74 -13.45
CA LEU A 483 -5.04 39.98 -12.25
C LEU A 483 -5.45 38.54 -12.56
N GLU A 484 -6.20 38.33 -13.63
CA GLU A 484 -6.57 37.00 -14.12
C GLU A 484 -5.33 36.21 -14.60
N GLU A 485 -4.40 36.85 -15.32
CA GLU A 485 -3.12 36.24 -15.71
C GLU A 485 -2.27 35.88 -14.48
N ALA A 486 -2.15 36.78 -13.50
CA ALA A 486 -1.44 36.51 -12.25
C ALA A 486 -2.09 35.38 -11.43
N LEU A 487 -3.42 35.27 -11.44
CA LEU A 487 -4.16 34.17 -10.80
C LEU A 487 -3.79 32.83 -11.43
N GLU A 488 -3.93 32.71 -12.76
CA GLU A 488 -3.70 31.45 -13.46
C GLU A 488 -2.23 31.01 -13.37
N GLU A 489 -1.29 31.93 -13.53
CA GLU A 489 0.15 31.67 -13.38
C GLU A 489 0.52 31.30 -11.94
N GLY A 490 -0.08 31.97 -10.94
CA GLY A 490 0.10 31.65 -9.53
C GLY A 490 -0.41 30.25 -9.18
N LEU A 491 -1.63 29.92 -9.63
CA LEU A 491 -2.24 28.60 -9.42
C LEU A 491 -1.45 27.49 -10.12
N ALA A 492 -1.02 27.70 -11.37
CA ALA A 492 -0.23 26.70 -12.10
C ALA A 492 1.07 26.36 -11.36
N ARG A 493 1.79 27.37 -10.86
CA ARG A 493 3.01 27.16 -10.08
C ARG A 493 2.76 26.52 -8.71
N GLN A 494 1.65 26.88 -8.06
CA GLN A 494 1.23 26.26 -6.82
C GLN A 494 0.91 24.76 -7.03
N GLU A 495 0.16 24.42 -8.08
CA GLU A 495 -0.13 23.03 -8.45
C GLU A 495 1.15 22.24 -8.73
N GLU A 496 2.08 22.81 -9.50
CA GLU A 496 3.34 22.15 -9.85
C GLU A 496 4.19 21.87 -8.59
N ARG A 497 4.39 22.88 -7.74
CA ARG A 497 5.14 22.73 -6.49
C ARG A 497 4.48 21.72 -5.56
N PHE A 498 3.17 21.80 -5.38
CA PHE A 498 2.44 20.91 -4.47
C PHE A 498 2.47 19.45 -4.96
N ARG A 499 2.20 19.20 -6.25
CA ARG A 499 2.32 17.85 -6.84
C ARG A 499 3.75 17.32 -6.72
N GLY A 500 4.76 18.17 -6.86
CA GLY A 500 6.16 17.81 -6.69
C GLY A 500 6.51 17.24 -5.30
N LEU A 501 5.69 17.51 -4.27
CA LEU A 501 5.93 17.00 -2.92
C LEU A 501 5.58 15.51 -2.75
N TYR A 502 4.69 14.95 -3.59
CA TYR A 502 4.20 13.58 -3.44
C TYR A 502 4.22 12.73 -4.72
N ARG A 503 4.39 13.33 -5.91
CA ARG A 503 4.29 12.63 -7.21
C ARG A 503 5.15 11.37 -7.27
N ASP A 504 6.46 11.50 -7.07
CA ASP A 504 7.42 10.39 -7.20
C ASP A 504 7.06 9.24 -6.25
N ARG A 505 6.60 9.56 -5.04
CA ARG A 505 6.17 8.56 -4.07
C ARG A 505 4.91 7.84 -4.51
N CYS A 506 3.91 8.57 -5.01
CA CYS A 506 2.67 7.99 -5.50
C CYS A 506 2.87 7.14 -6.76
N GLU A 507 3.78 7.54 -7.65
CA GLU A 507 4.20 6.75 -8.80
C GLU A 507 4.87 5.44 -8.35
N ALA A 508 5.84 5.52 -7.42
CA ALA A 508 6.48 4.33 -6.86
C ALA A 508 5.50 3.38 -6.15
N LEU A 509 4.50 3.90 -5.44
CA LEU A 509 3.44 3.10 -4.82
C LEU A 509 2.55 2.42 -5.88
N ALA A 510 2.23 3.13 -6.96
CA ALA A 510 1.44 2.57 -8.06
C ALA A 510 2.20 1.43 -8.76
N GLU A 511 3.49 1.62 -9.05
CA GLU A 511 4.37 0.58 -9.57
C GLU A 511 4.45 -0.62 -8.63
N ARG A 512 4.65 -0.37 -7.33
CA ARG A 512 4.68 -1.43 -6.31
C ARG A 512 3.39 -2.25 -6.28
N ARG A 513 2.22 -1.60 -6.37
CA ARG A 513 0.92 -2.29 -6.46
C ARG A 513 0.87 -3.21 -7.68
N HIS A 514 1.39 -2.78 -8.83
CA HIS A 514 1.46 -3.61 -10.03
C HIS A 514 2.41 -4.81 -9.83
N GLU A 515 3.57 -4.61 -9.22
CA GLU A 515 4.49 -5.70 -8.90
C GLU A 515 3.87 -6.73 -7.95
N LEU A 516 3.21 -6.28 -6.89
CA LEU A 516 2.58 -7.17 -5.90
C LEU A 516 1.50 -8.01 -6.55
N LYS A 517 0.68 -7.42 -7.43
CA LYS A 517 -0.33 -8.15 -8.20
C LYS A 517 0.31 -9.22 -9.09
N ALA A 518 1.36 -8.89 -9.83
CA ALA A 518 2.07 -9.85 -10.69
C ALA A 518 2.70 -11.00 -9.88
N ARG A 519 3.30 -10.70 -8.71
CA ARG A 519 3.84 -11.71 -7.80
C ARG A 519 2.75 -12.65 -7.27
N LYS A 520 1.61 -12.10 -6.85
CA LYS A 520 0.47 -12.89 -6.37
C LYS A 520 -0.07 -13.82 -7.47
N GLU A 521 -0.20 -13.33 -8.70
CA GLU A 521 -0.60 -14.14 -9.86
C GLU A 521 0.39 -15.28 -10.13
N ALA A 522 1.71 -15.02 -10.01
CA ALA A 522 2.74 -16.05 -10.14
C ALA A 522 2.62 -17.15 -9.07
N LEU A 523 2.43 -16.79 -7.79
CA LEU A 523 2.22 -17.76 -6.72
C LEU A 523 0.97 -18.63 -6.96
N ARG A 524 -0.13 -17.98 -7.37
CA ARG A 524 -1.38 -18.67 -7.69
C ARG A 524 -1.22 -19.68 -8.82
N ARG A 525 -0.53 -19.28 -9.90
CA ARG A 525 -0.21 -20.17 -11.03
C ARG A 525 0.58 -21.39 -10.56
N LEU A 526 1.64 -21.18 -9.78
CA LEU A 526 2.46 -22.28 -9.24
C LEU A 526 1.63 -23.23 -8.35
N ARG A 527 0.66 -22.69 -7.59
CA ARG A 527 -0.25 -23.48 -6.75
C ARG A 527 -1.17 -24.34 -7.60
N GLU A 528 -1.76 -23.79 -8.65
CA GLU A 528 -2.63 -24.52 -9.59
C GLU A 528 -1.83 -25.62 -10.32
N GLU A 529 -0.58 -25.35 -10.73
CA GLU A 529 0.32 -26.37 -11.30
C GLU A 529 0.67 -27.46 -10.30
N ALA A 530 0.91 -27.11 -9.03
CA ALA A 530 1.18 -28.08 -7.97
C ALA A 530 -0.03 -28.99 -7.72
N GLU A 531 -1.24 -28.46 -7.75
CA GLU A 531 -2.49 -29.22 -7.59
C GLU A 531 -2.71 -30.19 -8.75
N ALA A 532 -2.45 -29.75 -9.98
CA ALA A 532 -2.54 -30.60 -11.17
C ALA A 532 -1.54 -31.75 -11.17
N LEU A 533 -0.40 -31.61 -10.49
CA LEU A 533 0.59 -32.69 -10.32
C LEU A 533 0.26 -33.64 -9.17
N VAL A 534 -0.60 -33.26 -8.23
CA VAL A 534 -1.08 -34.16 -7.17
C VAL A 534 -2.21 -35.05 -7.67
N ALA A 535 -3.10 -34.51 -8.50
CA ALA A 535 -4.09 -35.28 -9.27
C ALA A 535 -3.41 -36.31 -10.21
#